data_AF-A0A7Y2B2W5-F1
#
_entry.id   AF-A0A7Y2B2W5-F1
#
_cell.length_a   1.000
_cell.length_b   1.000
_cell.length_c   1.000
_cell.angle_alpha   90.00
_cell.angle_beta   90.00
_cell.angle_gamma   90.00
#
_symmetry.space_group_name_H-M   'P 1'
#
loop_
_entity.id
_entity.type
_entity.pdbx_description
1 polymer ?
#
loop_
_entity_poly.entity_id
_entity_poly.type
_entity_poly.pdbx_seq_one_letter_code
_entity_poly.pdbx_strand_id
1 'polypeptide(L)'
;VAGFLLAVLIAFVSGLPGLFLVFLFALLGSAASRIPGGTNHESRSAAHAFANLGVPALCACGSLFTQIDAPWRSMIAAALAFGLSDTLATEFGTRYGGAPRSVVTGKRVPAGTNGGVTFTGSLAGIAGALFLALAAQGARLLPDESWPSVAAAGIAGNLVDSILGATIESRGLIGNHAVNFLAALSATGILLLFR
;
A
#
# COMPACT_ATOMS: atom_id res chain seq x y z
N VAL A 1 -17.86 8.87 0.92
CA VAL A 1 -17.66 10.13 0.17
C VAL A 1 -16.17 10.40 -0.08
N ALA A 2 -15.33 10.58 0.94
CA ALA A 2 -13.90 10.90 0.76
C ALA A 2 -13.14 9.95 -0.20
N GLY A 3 -13.20 8.64 0.00
CA GLY A 3 -12.51 7.68 -0.88
C GLY A 3 -13.00 7.71 -2.33
N PHE A 4 -14.28 8.01 -2.56
CA PHE A 4 -14.82 8.18 -3.92
C PHE A 4 -14.24 9.43 -4.60
N LEU A 5 -14.16 10.55 -3.87
CA LEU A 5 -13.56 11.78 -4.41
C LEU A 5 -12.08 11.59 -4.76
N LEU A 6 -11.33 10.90 -3.90
CA LEU A 6 -9.92 10.57 -4.18
C LEU A 6 -9.80 9.64 -5.39
N ALA A 7 -10.67 8.64 -5.53
CA ALA A 7 -10.70 7.75 -6.70
C ALA A 7 -11.00 8.52 -7.99
N VAL A 8 -11.95 9.46 -7.97
CA VAL A 8 -12.26 10.32 -9.13
C VAL A 8 -11.06 11.20 -9.50
N LEU A 9 -10.38 11.79 -8.51
CA LEU A 9 -9.18 12.59 -8.74
C LEU A 9 -8.05 11.77 -9.38
N ILE A 10 -7.82 10.55 -8.90
CA ILE A 10 -6.83 9.64 -9.49
C ILE A 10 -7.24 9.33 -10.94
N ALA A 11 -8.50 8.94 -11.16
CA ALA A 11 -9.05 8.60 -12.47
C ALA A 11 -8.96 9.74 -13.48
N PHE A 12 -9.07 11.00 -13.05
CA PHE A 12 -8.94 12.17 -13.91
C PHE A 12 -7.57 12.22 -14.62
N VAL A 13 -6.52 11.74 -13.96
CA VAL A 13 -5.15 11.72 -14.50
C VAL A 13 -4.82 10.40 -15.16
N SER A 14 -5.18 9.30 -14.51
CA SER A 14 -4.78 7.95 -14.94
C SER A 14 -5.73 7.32 -15.95
N GLY A 15 -6.87 7.96 -16.22
CA GLY A 15 -7.98 7.39 -16.98
C GLY A 15 -8.57 6.14 -16.33
N LEU A 16 -9.28 5.36 -17.14
CA LEU A 16 -9.85 4.07 -16.74
C LEU A 16 -8.84 3.09 -16.14
N PRO A 17 -7.57 2.99 -16.60
CA PRO A 17 -6.58 2.10 -15.99
C PRO A 17 -6.34 2.35 -14.50
N GLY A 18 -6.21 3.61 -14.07
CA GLY A 18 -6.02 3.87 -12.64
C GLY A 18 -7.30 3.77 -11.83
N LEU A 19 -8.48 4.07 -12.40
CA LEU A 19 -9.76 3.76 -11.73
C LEU A 19 -9.90 2.25 -11.49
N PHE A 20 -9.54 1.44 -12.48
CA PHE A 20 -9.52 -0.02 -12.37
C PHE A 20 -8.60 -0.50 -11.25
N LEU A 21 -7.41 0.08 -11.12
CA LEU A 21 -6.47 -0.26 -10.05
C LEU A 21 -6.96 0.14 -8.67
N VAL A 22 -7.54 1.35 -8.52
CA VAL A 22 -8.13 1.78 -7.25
C VAL A 22 -9.29 0.86 -6.87
N PHE A 23 -10.13 0.47 -7.83
CA PHE A 23 -11.19 -0.51 -7.60
C PHE A 23 -10.64 -1.87 -7.18
N LEU A 24 -9.61 -2.37 -7.86
CA LEU A 24 -8.99 -3.66 -7.57
C LEU A 24 -8.35 -3.69 -6.18
N PHE A 25 -7.62 -2.63 -5.81
CA PHE A 25 -7.10 -2.41 -4.47
C PHE A 25 -8.23 -2.43 -3.43
N ALA A 26 -9.28 -1.64 -3.63
CA ALA A 26 -10.39 -1.54 -2.68
C ALA A 26 -11.17 -2.86 -2.56
N LEU A 27 -11.37 -3.57 -3.66
CA LEU A 27 -12.07 -4.86 -3.71
C LEU A 27 -11.28 -5.94 -2.96
N LEU A 28 -10.00 -6.11 -3.30
CA LEU A 28 -9.16 -7.15 -2.71
C LEU A 28 -8.81 -6.85 -1.26
N GLY A 29 -8.51 -5.60 -0.92
CA GLY A 29 -8.32 -5.18 0.47
C GLY A 29 -9.58 -5.42 1.30
N SER A 30 -10.76 -5.01 0.79
CA SER A 30 -12.03 -5.27 1.48
C SER A 30 -12.36 -6.76 1.60
N ALA A 31 -12.05 -7.56 0.58
CA ALA A 31 -12.26 -9.00 0.63
C ALA A 31 -11.35 -9.64 1.68
N ALA A 32 -10.07 -9.25 1.72
CA ALA A 32 -9.12 -9.71 2.71
C ALA A 32 -9.55 -9.34 4.13
N SER A 33 -10.04 -8.12 4.39
CA SER A 33 -10.50 -7.70 5.72
C SER A 33 -11.81 -8.34 6.19
N ARG A 34 -12.61 -8.91 5.27
CA ARG A 34 -13.90 -9.55 5.61
C ARG A 34 -13.76 -11.02 6.02
N ILE A 35 -12.60 -11.63 5.84
CA ILE A 35 -12.40 -13.01 6.24
C ILE A 35 -12.42 -13.09 7.78
N PRO A 36 -13.14 -14.04 8.40
CA PRO A 36 -13.16 -14.17 9.85
C PRO A 36 -11.77 -14.35 10.48
N GLY A 37 -11.56 -13.80 11.67
CA GLY A 37 -10.28 -13.89 12.40
C GLY A 37 -9.20 -12.90 11.98
N GLY A 38 -9.54 -11.88 11.18
CA GLY A 38 -8.67 -10.75 10.86
C GLY A 38 -8.66 -9.67 11.95
N THR A 39 -7.98 -8.56 11.68
CA THR A 39 -8.00 -7.39 12.56
C THR A 39 -9.34 -6.67 12.46
N ASN A 40 -9.88 -6.22 13.59
CA ASN A 40 -11.00 -5.28 13.60
C ASN A 40 -10.47 -3.92 13.14
N HIS A 41 -10.40 -3.72 11.83
CA HIS A 41 -10.04 -2.42 11.28
C HIS A 41 -11.03 -1.35 11.73
N GLU A 42 -10.50 -0.20 12.14
CA GLU A 42 -11.27 1.00 12.41
C GLU A 42 -12.24 1.28 11.26
N SER A 43 -13.44 1.72 11.63
CA SER A 43 -14.52 2.07 10.70
C SER A 43 -14.01 2.87 9.50
N ARG A 44 -14.60 2.62 8.31
CA ARG A 44 -14.31 3.26 7.01
C ARG A 44 -14.44 4.80 7.05
N SER A 45 -13.53 5.44 7.77
CA SER A 45 -13.49 6.86 8.05
C SER A 45 -12.83 7.59 6.88
N ALA A 46 -13.00 8.91 6.83
CA ALA A 46 -12.26 9.73 5.88
C ALA A 46 -10.74 9.55 6.06
N ALA A 47 -10.26 9.40 7.30
CA ALA A 47 -8.84 9.20 7.59
C ALA A 47 -8.29 7.90 6.97
N HIS A 48 -9.06 6.81 7.01
CA HIS A 48 -8.67 5.55 6.34
C HIS A 48 -8.58 5.71 4.82
N ALA A 49 -9.50 6.47 4.21
CA ALA A 49 -9.45 6.76 2.78
C ALA A 49 -8.23 7.62 2.41
N PHE A 50 -7.91 8.63 3.22
CA PHE A 50 -6.74 9.48 3.02
C PHE A 50 -5.41 8.73 3.23
N ALA A 51 -5.33 7.85 4.23
CA ALA A 51 -4.12 7.05 4.46
C ALA A 51 -3.75 6.18 3.25
N ASN A 52 -4.76 5.58 2.61
CA ASN A 52 -4.55 4.64 1.50
C ASN A 52 -4.55 5.30 0.11
N LEU A 53 -5.38 6.32 -0.12
CA LEU A 53 -5.53 6.96 -1.44
C LEU A 53 -4.93 8.37 -1.50
N GLY A 54 -4.46 8.92 -0.37
CA GLY A 54 -3.88 10.26 -0.32
C GLY A 54 -2.62 10.37 -1.16
N VAL A 55 -1.66 9.45 -1.04
CA VAL A 55 -0.43 9.48 -1.85
C VAL A 55 -0.70 9.27 -3.35
N PRO A 56 -1.53 8.29 -3.77
CA PRO A 56 -1.98 8.21 -5.16
C PRO A 56 -2.62 9.51 -5.68
N ALA A 57 -3.48 10.15 -4.87
CA ALA A 57 -4.11 11.42 -5.22
C ALA A 57 -3.10 12.57 -5.31
N LEU A 58 -2.10 12.63 -4.43
CA LEU A 58 -1.02 13.61 -4.50
C LEU A 58 -0.17 13.43 -5.77
N CYS A 59 0.10 12.18 -6.16
CA CYS A 59 0.80 11.89 -7.42
C CYS A 59 -0.03 12.33 -8.63
N ALA A 60 -1.35 12.12 -8.60
CA ALA A 60 -2.26 12.64 -9.62
C ALA A 60 -2.21 14.18 -9.68
N CYS A 61 -2.29 14.87 -8.54
CA CYS A 61 -2.13 16.33 -8.52
C CYS A 61 -0.77 16.77 -9.09
N GLY A 62 0.33 16.10 -8.75
CA GLY A 62 1.67 16.41 -9.24
C GLY A 62 1.80 16.32 -10.77
N SER A 63 1.09 15.39 -11.41
CA SER A 63 1.08 15.27 -12.87
C SER A 63 0.46 16.48 -13.56
N LEU A 64 -0.56 17.08 -12.95
CA LEU A 64 -1.24 18.26 -13.50
C LEU A 64 -0.31 19.49 -13.53
N PHE A 65 0.65 19.59 -12.61
CA PHE A 65 1.59 20.71 -12.54
C PHE A 65 2.83 20.54 -13.42
N THR A 66 3.22 19.30 -13.72
CA THR A 66 4.50 19.02 -14.41
C THR A 66 4.34 18.65 -15.88
N GLN A 67 3.13 18.28 -16.33
CA GLN A 67 2.85 17.82 -17.70
C GLN A 67 3.66 16.57 -18.14
N ILE A 68 4.28 15.84 -17.20
CA ILE A 68 5.01 14.59 -17.49
C ILE A 68 4.24 13.40 -16.91
N ASP A 69 3.43 12.70 -17.70
CA ASP A 69 2.49 11.70 -17.15
C ASP A 69 3.11 10.36 -16.70
N ALA A 70 4.15 9.90 -17.39
CA ALA A 70 4.75 8.57 -17.22
C ALA A 70 5.28 8.28 -15.78
N PRO A 71 6.05 9.19 -15.14
CA PRO A 71 6.46 9.04 -13.75
C PRO A 71 5.31 8.93 -12.77
N TRP A 72 4.34 9.83 -12.87
CA TRP A 72 3.24 9.89 -11.91
C TRP A 72 2.34 8.67 -11.97
N ARG A 73 2.07 8.13 -13.16
CA ARG A 73 1.31 6.88 -13.30
C ARG A 73 2.00 5.70 -12.61
N SER A 74 3.33 5.62 -12.71
CA SER A 74 4.12 4.58 -12.05
C SER A 74 4.12 4.76 -10.52
N MET A 75 4.19 6.02 -10.04
CA MET A 75 4.10 6.35 -8.60
C MET A 75 2.71 6.04 -8.03
N ILE A 76 1.63 6.34 -8.76
CA ILE A 76 0.26 5.96 -8.40
C ILE A 76 0.19 4.43 -8.22
N ALA A 77 0.72 3.67 -9.20
CA ALA A 77 0.74 2.22 -9.14
C ALA A 77 1.55 1.70 -7.94
N ALA A 78 2.72 2.27 -7.65
CA ALA A 78 3.58 1.87 -6.54
C ALA A 78 2.92 2.12 -5.17
N ALA A 79 2.27 3.27 -4.98
CA ALA A 79 1.55 3.58 -3.75
C ALA A 79 0.36 2.62 -3.53
N LEU A 80 -0.40 2.30 -4.59
CA LEU A 80 -1.47 1.31 -4.51
C LEU A 80 -0.90 -0.09 -4.24
N ALA A 81 0.22 -0.47 -4.88
CA ALA A 81 0.87 -1.77 -4.71
C ALA A 81 1.34 -1.96 -3.28
N PHE A 82 1.93 -0.92 -2.67
CA PHE A 82 2.18 -0.86 -1.24
C PHE A 82 0.90 -1.10 -0.43
N GLY A 83 -0.16 -0.33 -0.67
CA GLY A 83 -1.39 -0.42 0.13
C GLY A 83 -2.00 -1.83 0.10
N LEU A 84 -2.02 -2.48 -1.07
CA LEU A 84 -2.48 -3.86 -1.16
C LEU A 84 -1.52 -4.84 -0.48
N SER A 85 -0.21 -4.62 -0.61
CA SER A 85 0.82 -5.42 0.04
C SER A 85 0.65 -5.41 1.56
N ASP A 86 0.54 -4.22 2.15
CA ASP A 86 0.34 -4.02 3.60
C ASP A 86 -0.95 -4.69 4.07
N THR A 87 -2.07 -4.42 3.38
CA THR A 87 -3.36 -4.99 3.73
C THR A 87 -3.32 -6.52 3.73
N LEU A 88 -2.80 -7.14 2.66
CA LEU A 88 -2.72 -8.61 2.59
C LEU A 88 -1.73 -9.17 3.61
N ALA A 89 -0.61 -8.51 3.86
CA ALA A 89 0.37 -8.95 4.85
C ALA A 89 -0.22 -9.00 6.26
N THR A 90 -0.94 -7.94 6.65
CA THR A 90 -1.58 -7.84 7.96
C THR A 90 -2.72 -8.85 8.10
N GLU A 91 -3.59 -8.96 7.10
CA GLU A 91 -4.78 -9.82 7.14
C GLU A 91 -4.42 -11.32 7.12
N PHE A 92 -3.49 -11.74 6.26
CA PHE A 92 -3.03 -13.14 6.22
C PHE A 92 -2.04 -13.46 7.33
N GLY A 93 -1.20 -12.49 7.73
CA GLY A 93 -0.25 -12.67 8.81
C GLY A 93 -0.93 -12.85 10.16
N THR A 94 -1.98 -12.08 10.44
CA THR A 94 -2.75 -12.20 11.68
C THR A 94 -3.49 -13.54 11.75
N ARG A 95 -4.07 -14.00 10.63
CA ARG A 95 -4.88 -15.23 10.58
C ARG A 95 -4.04 -16.51 10.54
N TYR A 96 -2.98 -16.53 9.74
CA TYR A 96 -2.27 -17.74 9.35
C TYR A 96 -0.77 -17.67 9.64
N GLY A 97 -0.27 -16.57 10.21
CA GLY A 97 1.16 -16.32 10.39
C GLY A 97 1.75 -16.84 11.70
N GLY A 98 0.93 -17.33 12.64
CA GLY A 98 1.40 -17.87 13.92
C GLY A 98 2.03 -16.80 14.80
N ALA A 99 3.28 -17.03 15.25
CA ALA A 99 3.98 -16.13 16.17
C ALA A 99 4.78 -15.05 15.42
N PRO A 100 4.36 -13.78 15.42
CA PRO A 100 5.07 -12.70 14.73
C PRO A 100 6.43 -12.41 15.38
N ARG A 101 7.32 -11.82 14.59
CA ARG A 101 8.61 -11.30 15.04
C ARG A 101 8.72 -9.82 14.72
N SER A 102 9.30 -9.03 15.62
CA SER A 102 9.59 -7.63 15.33
C SER A 102 10.56 -7.52 14.17
N VAL A 103 10.23 -6.70 13.16
CA VAL A 103 11.10 -6.49 11.99
C VAL A 103 12.46 -5.90 12.36
N VAL A 104 12.52 -5.13 13.46
CA VAL A 104 13.75 -4.46 13.92
C VAL A 104 14.63 -5.38 14.74
N THR A 105 14.06 -6.18 15.64
CA THR A 105 14.84 -6.98 16.61
C THR A 105 14.91 -8.47 16.28
N GLY A 106 14.05 -8.96 15.38
CA GLY A 106 13.90 -10.38 15.07
C GLY A 106 13.30 -11.22 16.20
N LYS A 107 13.01 -10.63 17.36
CA LYS A 107 12.44 -11.33 18.52
C LYS A 107 10.95 -11.58 18.33
N ARG A 108 10.45 -12.68 18.88
CA ARG A 108 9.00 -12.98 18.92
C ARG A 108 8.28 -11.88 19.72
N VAL A 109 7.15 -11.43 19.20
CA VAL A 109 6.29 -10.42 19.81
C VAL A 109 4.85 -10.94 19.89
N PRO A 110 4.00 -10.40 20.79
CA PRO A 110 2.58 -10.72 20.80
C PRO A 110 1.90 -10.44 19.46
N ALA A 111 0.88 -11.22 19.12
CA ALA A 111 0.04 -10.93 17.95
C ALA A 111 -0.60 -9.54 18.06
N GLY A 112 -0.63 -8.80 16.95
CA GLY A 112 -1.11 -7.41 16.92
C GLY A 112 -0.09 -6.35 17.37
N THR A 113 1.17 -6.72 17.62
CA THR A 113 2.23 -5.74 17.89
C THR A 113 2.59 -4.99 16.62
N ASN A 114 2.61 -3.65 16.66
CA ASN A 114 3.04 -2.80 15.55
C ASN A 114 4.45 -3.18 15.06
N GLY A 115 4.61 -3.36 13.75
CA GLY A 115 5.85 -3.84 13.13
C GLY A 115 6.20 -5.30 13.40
N GLY A 116 5.24 -6.10 13.86
CA GLY A 116 5.33 -7.56 13.93
C GLY A 116 5.06 -8.19 12.57
N VAL A 117 6.06 -8.90 12.03
CA VAL A 117 5.97 -9.58 10.74
C VAL A 117 5.91 -11.10 10.92
N THR A 118 5.16 -11.77 10.03
CA THR A 118 5.09 -13.23 9.95
C THR A 118 5.48 -13.68 8.55
N PHE A 119 5.97 -14.91 8.41
CA PHE A 119 6.34 -15.44 7.09
C PHE A 119 5.14 -15.48 6.13
N THR A 120 3.98 -15.96 6.61
CA THR A 120 2.75 -16.00 5.83
C THR A 120 2.28 -14.61 5.41
N GLY A 121 2.36 -13.64 6.33
CA GLY A 121 2.06 -12.23 6.01
C GLY A 121 3.01 -11.66 4.96
N SER A 122 4.32 -11.87 5.09
CA SER A 122 5.29 -11.40 4.10
C SER A 122 5.04 -12.00 2.71
N LEU A 123 4.73 -13.29 2.61
CA LEU A 123 4.38 -13.92 1.32
C LEU A 123 3.10 -13.33 0.73
N ALA A 124 2.06 -13.13 1.55
CA ALA A 124 0.81 -12.51 1.10
C ALA A 124 1.01 -11.06 0.64
N GLY A 125 1.84 -10.30 1.34
CA GLY A 125 2.19 -8.93 0.95
C GLY A 125 2.99 -8.88 -0.35
N ILE A 126 3.96 -9.76 -0.55
CA ILE A 126 4.70 -9.89 -1.81
C ILE A 126 3.74 -10.23 -2.96
N ALA A 127 2.85 -11.20 -2.75
CA ALA A 127 1.84 -11.57 -3.73
C ALA A 127 0.90 -10.40 -4.08
N GLY A 128 0.48 -9.61 -3.08
CA GLY A 128 -0.33 -8.42 -3.26
C GLY A 128 0.35 -7.36 -4.13
N ALA A 129 1.60 -7.03 -3.82
CA ALA A 129 2.38 -6.06 -4.59
C ALA A 129 2.61 -6.51 -6.05
N LEU A 130 3.00 -7.78 -6.25
CA LEU A 130 3.19 -8.37 -7.58
C LEU A 130 1.91 -8.36 -8.39
N PHE A 131 0.81 -8.82 -7.79
CA PHE A 131 -0.49 -8.84 -8.45
C PHE A 131 -0.90 -7.44 -8.91
N LEU A 132 -0.76 -6.44 -8.03
CA LEU A 132 -1.17 -5.08 -8.37
C LEU A 132 -0.27 -4.46 -9.46
N ALA A 133 1.04 -4.69 -9.40
CA ALA A 133 1.97 -4.21 -10.41
C ALA A 133 1.70 -4.82 -11.79
N LEU A 134 1.44 -6.14 -11.85
CA LEU A 134 1.07 -6.83 -13.09
C LEU A 134 -0.29 -6.35 -13.62
N ALA A 135 -1.27 -6.11 -12.73
CA ALA A 135 -2.54 -5.52 -13.12
C ALA A 135 -2.35 -4.11 -13.70
N ALA A 136 -1.41 -3.33 -13.17
CA ALA A 136 -1.11 -2.00 -13.68
C ALA A 136 -0.46 -2.05 -15.07
N GLN A 137 0.43 -3.02 -15.31
CA GLN A 137 1.00 -3.28 -16.63
C GLN A 137 -0.09 -3.72 -17.63
N GLY A 138 -0.91 -4.71 -17.26
CA GLY A 138 -1.95 -5.26 -18.13
C GLY A 138 -3.05 -4.25 -18.47
N ALA A 139 -3.40 -3.38 -17.52
CA ALA A 139 -4.33 -2.27 -17.73
C ALA A 139 -3.73 -1.12 -18.55
N ARG A 140 -2.45 -1.19 -18.93
CA ARG A 140 -1.70 -0.13 -19.64
C ARG A 140 -1.67 1.19 -18.85
N LEU A 141 -1.65 1.12 -17.51
CA LEU A 141 -1.35 2.30 -16.70
C LEU A 141 0.14 2.65 -16.81
N LEU A 142 0.99 1.62 -16.80
CA LEU A 142 2.44 1.77 -16.88
C LEU A 142 2.86 2.08 -18.33
N PRO A 143 3.73 3.08 -18.54
CA PRO A 143 4.18 3.48 -19.87
C PRO A 143 5.12 2.45 -20.53
N ASP A 144 5.96 1.79 -19.71
CA ASP A 144 6.95 0.78 -20.11
C ASP A 144 6.74 -0.51 -19.29
N GLU A 145 7.60 -1.53 -19.47
CA GLU A 145 7.64 -2.73 -18.61
C GLU A 145 8.22 -2.43 -17.20
N SER A 146 7.68 -1.41 -16.52
CA SER A 146 8.16 -0.96 -15.21
C SER A 146 7.51 -1.71 -14.03
N TRP A 147 6.68 -2.73 -14.31
CA TRP A 147 6.03 -3.54 -13.27
C TRP A 147 7.00 -4.15 -12.23
N PRO A 148 8.24 -4.59 -12.57
CA PRO A 148 9.15 -5.13 -11.55
C PRO A 148 9.55 -4.06 -10.54
N SER A 149 9.84 -2.84 -11.00
CA SER A 149 10.19 -1.69 -10.16
C SER A 149 9.01 -1.25 -9.30
N VAL A 150 7.79 -1.27 -9.86
CA VAL A 150 6.55 -0.98 -9.12
C VAL A 150 6.30 -2.01 -8.01
N ALA A 151 6.46 -3.31 -8.31
CA ALA A 151 6.32 -4.36 -7.33
C ALA A 151 7.37 -4.24 -6.22
N ALA A 152 8.64 -4.04 -6.59
CA ALA A 152 9.74 -3.86 -5.65
C ALA A 152 9.52 -2.65 -4.73
N ALA A 153 9.09 -1.52 -5.30
CA ALA A 153 8.74 -0.32 -4.54
C ALA A 153 7.56 -0.56 -3.57
N GLY A 154 6.52 -1.26 -4.00
CA GLY A 154 5.38 -1.62 -3.14
C GLY A 154 5.78 -2.53 -1.97
N ILE A 155 6.61 -3.54 -2.23
CA ILE A 155 7.15 -4.44 -1.20
C ILE A 155 8.04 -3.66 -0.22
N ALA A 156 8.91 -2.79 -0.73
CA ALA A 156 9.77 -1.97 0.10
C ALA A 156 8.96 -0.99 0.96
N GLY A 157 7.87 -0.42 0.44
CA GLY A 157 6.92 0.37 1.21
C GLY A 157 6.34 -0.39 2.40
N ASN A 158 5.95 -1.65 2.20
CA ASN A 158 5.41 -2.50 3.27
C ASN A 158 6.48 -2.79 4.35
N LEU A 159 7.73 -3.00 3.92
CA LEU A 159 8.83 -3.13 4.86
C LEU A 159 9.06 -1.83 5.67
N VAL A 160 8.99 -0.66 5.01
CA VAL A 160 9.08 0.64 5.67
C VAL A 160 7.95 0.82 6.68
N ASP A 161 6.72 0.46 6.32
CA ASP A 161 5.55 0.48 7.22
C ASP A 161 5.83 -0.31 8.51
N SER A 162 6.26 -1.57 8.36
CA SER A 162 6.61 -2.42 9.50
C SER A 162 7.74 -1.82 10.37
N ILE A 163 8.74 -1.17 9.76
CA ILE A 163 9.84 -0.52 10.50
C ILE A 163 9.32 0.70 11.26
N LEU A 164 8.51 1.55 10.62
CA LEU A 164 7.90 2.72 11.26
C LEU A 164 6.95 2.29 12.38
N GLY A 165 6.17 1.22 12.18
CA GLY A 165 5.33 0.59 13.19
C GLY A 165 6.13 0.15 14.42
N ALA A 166 7.23 -0.56 14.20
CA ALA A 166 8.08 -1.05 15.30
C ALA A 166 8.85 0.06 16.04
N THR A 167 9.12 1.20 15.40
CA THR A 167 10.03 2.23 15.94
C THR A 167 9.33 3.49 16.42
N ILE A 168 8.40 4.03 15.64
CA ILE A 168 7.75 5.32 15.89
C ILE A 168 6.34 5.11 16.43
N GLU A 169 5.55 4.25 15.78
CA GLU A 169 4.17 3.99 16.17
C GLU A 169 4.09 3.26 17.52
N SER A 170 4.97 2.29 17.77
CA SER A 170 5.04 1.57 19.05
C SER A 170 5.31 2.48 20.26
N ARG A 171 5.81 3.70 20.02
CA ARG A 171 6.04 4.74 21.03
C ARG A 171 4.89 5.72 21.19
N GLY A 172 3.81 5.56 20.41
CA GLY A 172 2.64 6.46 20.42
C GLY A 172 2.90 7.85 19.82
N LEU A 173 3.99 8.03 19.06
CA LEU A 173 4.34 9.33 18.48
C LEU A 173 3.47 9.72 17.28
N ILE A 174 3.08 8.71 16.48
CA ILE A 174 2.17 8.84 15.34
C ILE A 174 1.23 7.63 15.33
N GLY A 175 0.05 7.79 14.73
CA GLY A 175 -0.90 6.68 14.56
C GLY A 175 -0.76 5.96 13.22
N ASN A 176 -1.38 4.79 13.11
CA ASN A 176 -1.39 3.93 11.92
C ASN A 176 -1.65 4.68 10.60
N HIS A 177 -2.65 5.57 10.55
CA HIS A 177 -2.93 6.35 9.34
C HIS A 177 -1.75 7.20 8.83
N ALA A 178 -0.94 7.74 9.74
CA ALA A 178 0.26 8.50 9.38
C ALA A 178 1.40 7.56 8.94
N VAL A 179 1.53 6.39 9.57
CA VAL A 179 2.50 5.36 9.18
C VAL A 179 2.22 4.89 7.74
N ASN A 180 0.98 4.47 7.44
CA ASN A 180 0.60 4.04 6.10
C ASN A 180 0.83 5.14 5.05
N PHE A 181 0.51 6.40 5.40
CA PHE A 181 0.75 7.53 4.49
C PHE A 181 2.25 7.74 4.22
N LEU A 182 3.10 7.68 5.25
CA LEU A 182 4.56 7.82 5.11
C LEU A 182 5.18 6.62 4.37
N ALA A 183 4.67 5.41 4.60
CA ALA A 183 5.10 4.21 3.89
C ALA A 183 4.70 4.26 2.40
N ALA A 184 3.50 4.74 2.09
CA ALA A 184 3.07 4.99 0.71
C ALA A 184 3.95 6.05 0.03
N LEU A 185 4.28 7.15 0.72
CA LEU A 185 5.24 8.14 0.22
C LEU A 185 6.62 7.54 -0.01
N SER A 186 7.07 6.66 0.90
CA SER A 186 8.35 5.98 0.78
C SER A 186 8.36 5.04 -0.43
N ALA A 187 7.27 4.31 -0.69
CA ALA A 187 7.15 3.47 -1.88
C ALA A 187 7.30 4.28 -3.18
N THR A 188 6.65 5.45 -3.28
CA THR A 188 6.79 6.29 -4.48
C THR A 188 8.17 6.92 -4.60
N GLY A 189 8.82 7.30 -3.48
CA GLY A 189 10.19 7.77 -3.46
C GLY A 189 11.21 6.70 -3.85
N ILE A 190 11.05 5.47 -3.35
CA ILE A 190 11.89 4.31 -3.68
C ILE A 190 11.78 3.97 -5.16
N LEU A 191 10.59 4.11 -5.76
CA LEU A 191 10.42 3.89 -7.19
C LEU A 191 11.35 4.76 -8.05
N LEU A 192 11.68 5.97 -7.58
CA LEU A 192 12.57 6.89 -8.29
C LEU A 192 14.02 6.40 -8.37
N LEU A 193 14.40 5.43 -7.52
CA LEU A 193 15.74 4.84 -7.52
C LEU A 193 15.94 3.80 -8.64
N PHE A 194 14.87 3.35 -9.28
CA PHE A 194 14.90 2.36 -10.38
C PHE A 194 14.89 3.02 -11.78
N ARG A 195 15.20 4.31 -11.87
CA ARG A 195 15.13 5.10 -13.09
C ARG A 195 16.50 5.53 -13.59
#